data_AF-A0A2K2V6P2-F1
#
_entry.id   AF-A0A2K2V6P2-F1
#
_cell.length_a   1.000
_cell.length_b   1.000
_cell.length_c   1.000
_cell.angle_alpha   90.00
_cell.angle_beta   90.00
_cell.angle_gamma   90.00
#
_symmetry.space_group_name_H-M   'P 1'
#
loop_
_entity.id
_entity.type
_entity.pdbx_description
1 polymer ?
#
loop_
_entity_poly.entity_id
_entity_poly.type
_entity_poly.pdbx_seq_one_letter_code
_entity_poly.pdbx_strand_id
1 'polypeptide(L)'
;ERGLKDALYVTRNVVEDGKVLWGGGAVQQTLAIRLRRYAEKVGGKDQLAIEAFADALESIPRILAENAGMDSVDAIVRLRKEHSEGRISYGIDPIAGDIADMAKLNVVDTYRAVRNALAAATETATLIIKTDDIISAKPYEKEEKKEKKGEEEEKEFGKGSEF
;
A
#
# COMPACT_ATOMS: atom_id res chain seq x y z
N GLU A 1 -4.73 7.05 -22.22
CA GLU A 1 -5.19 5.65 -22.11
C GLU A 1 -5.33 5.17 -20.66
N ARG A 2 -4.27 5.16 -19.83
CA ARG A 2 -4.33 4.67 -18.44
C ARG A 2 -5.37 5.38 -17.55
N GLY A 3 -5.36 6.72 -17.49
CA GLY A 3 -6.30 7.47 -16.64
C GLY A 3 -7.78 7.27 -17.00
N LEU A 4 -8.10 7.06 -18.29
CA LEU A 4 -9.46 6.74 -18.71
C LEU A 4 -9.89 5.35 -18.19
N LYS A 5 -8.99 4.37 -18.27
CA LYS A 5 -9.22 3.02 -17.77
C LYS A 5 -9.42 3.01 -16.25
N ASP A 6 -8.63 3.80 -15.52
CA ASP A 6 -8.77 3.94 -14.07
C ASP A 6 -10.11 4.58 -13.69
N ALA A 7 -10.51 5.65 -14.39
CA ALA A 7 -11.81 6.29 -14.19
C ALA A 7 -12.99 5.32 -14.41
N LEU A 8 -12.92 4.49 -15.46
CA LEU A 8 -13.94 3.46 -15.72
C LEU A 8 -13.99 2.41 -14.61
N TYR A 9 -12.84 1.96 -14.11
CA TYR A 9 -12.79 0.96 -13.03
C TYR A 9 -13.28 1.51 -11.70
N VAL A 10 -12.92 2.74 -11.35
CA VAL A 10 -13.42 3.45 -10.16
C VAL A 10 -14.93 3.59 -10.27
N THR A 11 -15.45 4.06 -11.40
CA THR A 11 -16.89 4.22 -11.62
C THR A 11 -17.63 2.89 -11.49
N ARG A 12 -17.13 1.82 -12.12
CA ARG A 12 -17.68 0.47 -11.98
C ARG A 12 -17.74 0.03 -10.52
N ASN A 13 -16.64 0.20 -9.77
CA ASN A 13 -16.60 -0.21 -8.36
C ASN A 13 -17.63 0.57 -7.52
N VAL A 14 -17.80 1.88 -7.76
CA VAL A 14 -18.80 2.70 -7.06
C VAL A 14 -20.23 2.20 -7.36
N VAL A 15 -20.53 1.88 -8.62
CA VAL A 15 -21.84 1.36 -9.03
C VAL A 15 -22.12 0.00 -8.39
N GLU A 16 -21.14 -0.90 -8.35
CA GLU A 16 -21.29 -2.23 -7.76
C GLU A 16 -21.40 -2.20 -6.23
N ASP A 17 -20.59 -1.40 -5.55
CA ASP A 17 -20.54 -1.36 -4.08
C ASP A 17 -21.62 -0.47 -3.45
N GLY A 18 -22.13 0.52 -4.20
CA GLY A 18 -23.14 1.48 -3.73
C GLY A 18 -22.68 2.38 -2.58
N LYS A 19 -21.37 2.50 -2.34
CA LYS A 19 -20.78 3.22 -1.20
C LYS A 19 -19.55 4.02 -1.62
N VAL A 20 -19.42 5.21 -1.06
CA VAL A 20 -18.26 6.10 -1.23
C VAL A 20 -17.76 6.58 0.13
N LEU A 21 -16.51 7.05 0.16
CA LEU A 21 -15.84 7.60 1.33
C LEU A 21 -15.36 9.01 1.01
N TRP A 22 -15.14 9.83 2.04
CA TRP A 22 -14.57 11.17 1.86
C TRP A 22 -13.06 11.06 1.58
N GLY A 23 -12.62 11.74 0.52
CA GLY A 23 -11.23 11.71 0.06
C GLY A 23 -10.31 12.65 0.87
N GLY A 24 -9.19 13.08 0.27
CA GLY A 24 -8.28 14.05 0.88
C GLY A 24 -7.65 13.60 2.20
N GLY A 25 -7.54 12.29 2.46
CA GLY A 25 -7.05 11.77 3.74
C GLY A 25 -8.09 11.76 4.87
N ALA A 26 -9.34 12.18 4.61
CA ALA A 26 -10.39 12.26 5.62
C ALA A 26 -10.72 10.88 6.22
N VAL A 27 -10.85 9.85 5.38
CA VAL A 27 -11.13 8.49 5.86
C VAL A 27 -10.01 7.97 6.77
N GLN A 28 -8.74 8.18 6.39
CA GLN A 28 -7.59 7.75 7.19
C GLN A 28 -7.57 8.43 8.55
N GLN A 29 -7.86 9.73 8.60
CA GLN A 29 -7.97 10.48 9.85
C GLN A 29 -9.09 9.95 10.75
N THR A 30 -10.28 9.71 10.18
CA THR A 30 -11.41 9.16 10.94
C THR A 30 -11.06 7.78 11.50
N LEU A 31 -10.39 6.93 10.72
CA LEU A 31 -9.93 5.61 11.16
C LEU A 31 -8.89 5.72 12.28
N ALA A 32 -7.90 6.61 12.15
CA ALA A 32 -6.89 6.83 13.17
C ALA A 32 -7.49 7.25 14.52
N ILE A 33 -8.44 8.20 14.53
CA ILE A 33 -9.13 8.61 15.77
C ILE A 33 -9.92 7.44 16.38
N ARG A 34 -10.62 6.66 15.56
CA ARG A 34 -11.38 5.49 16.04
C ARG A 34 -10.47 4.42 16.62
N LEU A 35 -9.31 4.18 16.00
CA LEU A 35 -8.31 3.23 16.49
C LEU A 35 -7.71 3.68 17.81
N ARG A 36 -7.37 4.96 17.99
CA ARG A 36 -6.87 5.47 19.28
C ARG A 36 -7.88 5.31 20.41
N ARG A 37 -9.16 5.63 20.16
CA ARG A 37 -10.25 5.38 21.12
C ARG A 37 -10.45 3.89 21.42
N TYR A 38 -10.14 3.02 20.47
CA TYR A 38 -10.18 1.58 20.69
C TYR A 38 -8.96 1.11 21.50
N ALA A 39 -7.77 1.65 21.24
CA ALA A 39 -6.53 1.34 21.95
C ALA A 39 -6.66 1.58 23.46
N GLU A 40 -7.30 2.69 23.86
CA GLU A 40 -7.62 3.02 25.26
C GLU A 40 -8.42 1.93 25.99
N LYS A 41 -9.24 1.16 25.26
CA LYS A 41 -10.07 0.08 25.83
C LYS A 41 -9.30 -1.24 25.96
N VAL A 42 -8.24 -1.43 25.18
CA VAL A 42 -7.47 -2.68 25.15
C VAL A 42 -6.40 -2.66 26.24
N GLY A 43 -5.60 -1.58 26.32
CA GLY A 43 -4.50 -1.46 27.27
C GLY A 43 -3.28 -2.34 26.97
N GLY A 44 -2.27 -2.25 27.83
CA GLY A 44 -1.07 -3.10 27.77
C GLY A 44 -0.19 -2.87 26.54
N LYS A 45 0.50 -3.92 26.08
CA LYS A 45 1.38 -3.85 24.90
C LYS A 45 0.61 -3.70 23.60
N ASP A 46 -0.59 -4.27 23.53
CA ASP A 46 -1.44 -4.23 22.34
C ASP A 46 -1.94 -2.82 22.04
N GLN A 47 -2.17 -1.99 23.08
CA GLN A 47 -2.48 -0.58 22.93
C GLN A 47 -1.42 0.15 22.08
N LEU A 48 -0.13 -0.07 22.37
CA LEU A 48 0.97 0.58 21.65
C LEU A 48 0.99 0.20 20.16
N ALA A 49 0.67 -1.06 19.84
CA ALA A 49 0.59 -1.52 18.46
C ALA A 49 -0.59 -0.88 17.71
N ILE A 50 -1.75 -0.74 18.37
CA ILE A 50 -2.93 -0.08 17.79
C ILE A 50 -2.67 1.41 17.56
N GLU A 51 -2.02 2.09 18.51
CA GLU A 51 -1.62 3.50 18.39
C GLU A 51 -0.62 3.69 17.24
N ALA A 52 0.38 2.81 17.10
CA ALA A 52 1.33 2.84 16.00
C ALA A 52 0.64 2.65 14.63
N PHE A 53 -0.38 1.78 14.54
CA PHE A 53 -1.16 1.64 13.32
C PHE A 53 -1.99 2.90 13.03
N ALA A 54 -2.55 3.55 14.05
CA ALA A 54 -3.27 4.82 13.88
C ALA A 54 -2.33 5.92 13.36
N ASP A 55 -1.10 6.00 13.88
CA ASP A 55 -0.08 6.94 13.40
C ASP A 55 0.32 6.65 11.94
N ALA A 56 0.43 5.37 11.57
CA ALA A 56 0.68 4.96 10.20
C ALA A 56 -0.42 5.41 9.24
N LEU A 57 -1.70 5.37 9.65
CA LEU A 57 -2.81 5.89 8.83
C LEU A 57 -2.71 7.40 8.64
N GLU A 58 -2.34 8.15 9.69
CA GLU A 58 -2.18 9.61 9.61
C GLU A 58 -0.99 10.06 8.76
N SER A 59 -0.06 9.15 8.44
CA SER A 59 1.02 9.47 7.49
C SER A 59 0.49 9.86 6.12
N ILE A 60 -0.67 9.32 5.69
CA ILE A 60 -1.26 9.60 4.39
C ILE A 60 -1.69 11.08 4.27
N PRO A 61 -2.58 11.63 5.13
CA PRO A 61 -2.89 13.06 5.09
C PRO A 61 -1.68 13.96 5.36
N ARG A 62 -0.69 13.50 6.15
CA ARG A 62 0.54 14.25 6.38
C ARG A 62 1.33 14.43 5.09
N ILE A 63 1.55 13.35 4.35
CA ILE A 63 2.25 13.37 3.07
C ILE A 63 1.47 14.19 2.03
N LEU A 64 0.13 14.14 2.04
CA LEU A 64 -0.67 15.01 1.18
C LEU A 64 -0.45 16.49 1.49
N ALA A 65 -0.40 16.87 2.77
CA ALA A 65 -0.13 18.24 3.19
C ALA A 65 1.30 18.69 2.80
N GLU A 66 2.29 17.82 2.95
CA GLU A 66 3.68 18.09 2.55
C GLU A 66 3.79 18.30 1.03
N ASN A 67 3.14 17.46 0.24
CA ASN A 67 3.10 17.59 -1.22
C ASN A 67 2.37 18.87 -1.67
N ALA A 68 1.43 19.36 -0.86
CA ALA A 68 0.73 20.63 -1.09
C ALA A 68 1.54 21.86 -0.63
N GLY A 69 2.73 21.67 -0.04
CA GLY A 69 3.55 22.76 0.49
C GLY A 69 3.02 23.37 1.79
N MET A 70 2.13 22.67 2.50
CA MET A 70 1.58 23.09 3.78
C MET A 70 2.50 22.71 4.94
N ASP A 71 2.32 23.36 6.09
CA ASP A 71 2.85 22.84 7.36
C ASP A 71 2.09 21.56 7.73
N SER A 72 2.76 20.41 7.61
CA SER A 72 2.14 19.11 7.81
C SER A 72 1.79 18.83 9.27
N VAL A 73 2.48 19.47 10.23
CA VAL A 73 2.15 19.34 11.65
C VAL A 73 0.86 20.11 11.94
N ASP A 74 0.80 21.37 11.52
CA ASP A 74 -0.39 22.20 11.74
C ASP A 74 -1.61 21.63 11.01
N ALA A 75 -1.46 21.19 9.75
CA ALA A 75 -2.52 20.57 8.98
C ALA A 75 -3.14 19.36 9.70
N ILE A 76 -2.32 18.46 10.24
CA ILE A 76 -2.78 17.28 10.98
C ILE A 76 -3.47 17.68 12.29
N VAL A 77 -2.95 18.67 13.02
CA VAL A 77 -3.58 19.16 14.26
C VAL A 77 -4.97 19.74 13.97
N ARG A 78 -5.10 20.59 12.95
CA ARG A 78 -6.39 21.13 12.52
C ARG A 78 -7.34 20.01 12.10
N LEU A 79 -6.86 19.05 11.29
CA LEU A 79 -7.66 17.92 10.84
C LEU A 79 -8.16 17.05 12.01
N ARG A 80 -7.31 16.80 13.02
CA ARG A 80 -7.70 16.06 14.25
C ARG A 80 -8.80 16.79 15.01
N LYS A 81 -8.71 18.12 15.11
CA LYS A 81 -9.73 18.94 15.78
C LYS A 81 -11.08 18.80 15.09
N GLU A 82 -11.13 19.01 13.77
CA GLU A 82 -12.37 18.91 12.98
C GLU A 82 -13.03 17.54 13.13
N HIS A 83 -12.25 16.46 13.03
CA HIS A 83 -12.75 15.10 13.15
C HIS A 83 -13.17 14.74 14.58
N SER A 84 -12.52 15.31 15.60
CA SER A 84 -12.91 15.13 17.01
C SER A 84 -14.25 15.78 17.32
N GLU A 85 -14.58 16.88 16.62
CA GLU A 85 -15.88 17.56 16.66
C GLU A 85 -16.95 16.90 15.76
N GLY A 86 -16.64 15.74 15.17
CA GLY A 86 -17.58 14.94 14.37
C GLY A 86 -17.64 15.29 12.89
N ARG A 87 -16.80 16.23 12.40
CA ARG A 87 -16.74 16.64 10.99
C ARG A 87 -15.84 15.70 10.19
N ILE A 88 -16.33 14.47 9.97
CA ILE A 88 -15.59 13.37 9.33
C ILE A 88 -15.27 13.60 7.83
N SER A 89 -15.89 14.59 7.20
CA SER A 89 -15.69 14.89 5.78
C SER A 89 -14.52 15.84 5.52
N TYR A 90 -13.91 16.40 6.57
CA TYR A 90 -12.77 17.30 6.40
C TYR A 90 -11.53 16.53 5.94
N GLY A 91 -10.82 17.06 4.94
CA GLY A 91 -9.60 16.48 4.37
C GLY A 91 -8.62 17.57 3.96
N ILE A 92 -7.46 17.17 3.45
CA ILE A 92 -6.47 18.05 2.83
C ILE A 92 -6.97 18.45 1.43
N ASP A 93 -7.07 19.75 1.18
CA ASP A 93 -7.26 20.31 -0.16
C ASP A 93 -5.91 20.85 -0.68
N PRO A 94 -5.24 20.10 -1.58
CA PRO A 94 -3.95 20.53 -2.11
C PRO A 94 -4.05 21.71 -3.10
N ILE A 95 -5.25 22.03 -3.60
CA ILE A 95 -5.45 23.15 -4.53
C ILE A 95 -5.54 24.47 -3.75
N ALA A 96 -6.31 24.48 -2.66
CA ALA A 96 -6.41 25.63 -1.78
C ALA A 96 -5.19 25.77 -0.85
N GLY A 97 -4.45 24.69 -0.61
CA GLY A 97 -3.36 24.67 0.37
C GLY A 97 -3.87 24.74 1.82
N ASP A 98 -5.07 24.23 2.08
CA ASP A 98 -5.70 24.24 3.40
C ASP A 98 -6.53 22.95 3.62
N ILE A 99 -7.08 22.78 4.82
CA ILE A 99 -8.09 21.78 5.10
C ILE A 99 -9.47 22.27 4.62
N ALA A 100 -10.24 21.38 4.01
CA ALA A 100 -11.57 21.73 3.52
C ALA A 100 -12.56 20.57 3.70
N ASP A 101 -13.85 20.89 3.60
CA ASP A 101 -14.91 19.89 3.63
C ASP A 101 -15.00 19.17 2.28
N MET A 102 -14.51 17.94 2.22
CA MET A 102 -14.48 17.13 0.99
C MET A 102 -15.89 16.82 0.47
N ALA A 103 -16.90 16.86 1.33
CA ALA A 103 -18.29 16.69 0.91
C ALA A 103 -18.78 17.87 0.07
N LYS A 104 -18.39 19.10 0.43
CA LYS A 104 -18.72 20.30 -0.34
C LYS A 104 -17.94 20.38 -1.65
N LEU A 105 -16.70 19.90 -1.64
CA LEU A 105 -15.83 19.84 -2.82
C LEU A 105 -16.13 18.65 -3.75
N ASN A 106 -17.04 17.75 -3.37
CA ASN A 106 -17.34 16.50 -4.08
C ASN A 106 -16.11 15.62 -4.32
N VAL A 107 -15.15 15.62 -3.39
CA VAL A 107 -13.95 14.79 -3.43
C VAL A 107 -14.22 13.50 -2.67
N VAL A 108 -14.37 12.41 -3.42
CA VAL A 108 -14.74 11.10 -2.87
C VAL A 108 -13.77 10.01 -3.30
N ASP A 109 -13.55 9.07 -2.40
CA ASP A 109 -12.83 7.83 -2.65
C ASP A 109 -13.80 6.65 -2.76
N THR A 110 -13.40 5.63 -3.52
CA THR A 110 -14.19 4.39 -3.58
C THR A 110 -13.95 3.55 -2.33
N TYR A 111 -15.02 2.99 -1.78
CA TYR A 111 -14.93 2.10 -0.62
C TYR A 111 -13.95 0.93 -0.86
N ARG A 112 -14.06 0.29 -2.02
CA ARG A 112 -13.25 -0.88 -2.38
C ARG A 112 -11.77 -0.56 -2.54
N ALA A 113 -11.40 0.59 -3.12
CA ALA A 113 -9.98 0.95 -3.24
C ALA A 113 -9.34 1.14 -1.86
N VAL A 114 -9.98 1.90 -0.96
CA VAL A 114 -9.46 2.14 0.39
C VAL A 114 -9.37 0.84 1.18
N ARG A 115 -10.42 0.01 1.16
CA ARG A 115 -10.44 -1.29 1.85
C ARG A 115 -9.32 -2.20 1.35
N ASN A 116 -9.18 -2.34 0.03
CA ASN A 116 -8.19 -3.23 -0.55
C ASN A 116 -6.77 -2.72 -0.28
N ALA A 117 -6.54 -1.40 -0.32
CA ALA A 117 -5.25 -0.81 0.01
C ALA A 117 -4.86 -1.09 1.47
N LEU A 118 -5.79 -0.93 2.41
CA LEU A 118 -5.57 -1.25 3.83
C LEU A 118 -5.28 -2.74 4.04
N ALA A 119 -6.05 -3.62 3.40
CA ALA A 119 -5.85 -5.06 3.50
C ALA A 119 -4.47 -5.47 2.98
N ALA A 120 -4.12 -5.05 1.77
CA ALA A 120 -2.83 -5.36 1.14
C ALA A 120 -1.65 -4.81 1.95
N ALA A 121 -1.74 -3.57 2.46
CA ALA A 121 -0.70 -2.98 3.30
C ALA A 121 -0.52 -3.76 4.61
N THR A 122 -1.62 -4.16 5.25
CA THR A 122 -1.60 -4.91 6.52
C THR A 122 -1.02 -6.31 6.33
N GLU A 123 -1.44 -7.01 5.28
CA GLU A 123 -0.91 -8.33 4.92
C GLU A 123 0.61 -8.25 4.65
N THR A 124 1.03 -7.26 3.86
CA THR A 124 2.45 -7.06 3.54
C THR A 124 3.26 -6.74 4.80
N ALA A 125 2.80 -5.83 5.66
CA ALA A 125 3.47 -5.51 6.91
C ALA A 125 3.59 -6.75 7.81
N THR A 126 2.54 -7.56 7.88
CA THR A 126 2.52 -8.81 8.66
C THR A 126 3.54 -9.81 8.12
N LEU A 127 3.67 -9.96 6.80
CA LEU A 127 4.66 -10.83 6.18
C LEU A 127 6.09 -10.38 6.52
N ILE A 128 6.36 -9.07 6.45
CA ILE A 128 7.67 -8.50 6.77
C ILE A 128 8.00 -8.72 8.25
N ILE A 129 7.08 -8.39 9.16
CA ILE A 129 7.29 -8.54 10.62
C ILE A 129 7.50 -9.99 11.04
N LYS A 130 6.85 -10.94 10.36
CA LYS A 130 7.01 -12.38 10.62
C LYS A 130 8.29 -12.99 10.05
N THR A 131 9.01 -12.28 9.20
CA THR A 131 10.23 -12.80 8.58
C THR A 131 11.40 -12.56 9.52
N ASP A 132 11.89 -13.62 10.18
CA ASP A 132 13.02 -13.52 11.10
C ASP A 132 14.38 -13.53 10.36
N ASP A 133 14.51 -14.32 9.29
CA ASP A 133 15.76 -14.48 8.54
C ASP A 133 15.52 -14.60 7.02
N ILE A 134 16.44 -14.02 6.23
CA ILE A 134 16.47 -14.13 4.77
C ILE A 134 17.71 -14.93 4.36
N ILE A 135 17.51 -16.16 3.89
CA ILE A 135 18.59 -17.00 3.37
C ILE A 135 18.68 -16.81 1.86
N SER A 136 19.67 -16.04 1.42
CA SER A 136 19.94 -15.82 0.00
C SER A 136 20.82 -16.95 -0.56
N ALA A 137 20.29 -17.72 -1.51
CA ALA A 137 21.10 -18.67 -2.27
C ALA A 137 21.91 -17.92 -3.35
N LYS A 138 23.11 -18.42 -3.66
CA LYS A 138 23.85 -17.94 -4.82
C LYS A 138 23.00 -18.18 -6.08
N PRO A 139 22.95 -17.23 -7.03
CA PRO A 139 22.34 -17.46 -8.32
C PRO A 139 22.91 -18.74 -8.94
N TYR A 140 22.03 -19.57 -9.51
CA TYR A 140 22.44 -20.81 -10.14
C TYR A 140 23.31 -20.49 -11.37
N GLU A 141 24.63 -20.68 -11.23
CA GLU A 141 25.55 -20.67 -12.35
C GLU A 141 25.42 -22.01 -13.08
N LYS A 142 24.90 -21.97 -14.31
CA LYS A 142 24.87 -23.13 -15.20
C LYS A 142 26.31 -23.46 -15.56
N GLU A 143 26.85 -24.59 -15.09
CA GLU A 143 28.10 -25.11 -15.64
C GLU A 143 27.85 -25.47 -17.10
N GLU A 144 28.44 -24.69 -18.03
CA GLU A 144 28.57 -25.08 -19.41
C GLU A 144 29.39 -26.38 -19.45
N LYS A 145 28.71 -27.52 -19.66
CA LYS A 145 29.38 -28.78 -19.93
C LYS A 145 30.27 -28.58 -21.15
N LYS A 146 31.60 -28.56 -20.92
CA LYS A 146 32.58 -28.67 -21.99
C LYS A 146 32.29 -29.95 -22.78
N GLU A 147 31.81 -29.80 -24.01
CA GLU A 147 31.80 -30.85 -25.02
C GLU A 147 33.24 -31.27 -25.31
N LYS A 148 33.76 -32.20 -24.51
CA LYS A 148 35.00 -32.94 -24.81
C LYS A 148 34.83 -34.35 -24.30
N LYS A 149 34.00 -35.14 -24.99
CA LYS A 149 34.01 -36.61 -24.87
C LYS A 149 33.36 -37.37 -26.03
N GLY A 150 32.95 -36.70 -27.12
CA GLY A 150 32.34 -37.36 -28.28
C GLY A 150 33.31 -37.67 -29.44
N GLU A 151 34.42 -36.94 -29.59
CA GLU A 151 35.27 -37.08 -30.78
C GLU A 151 36.37 -38.16 -30.69
N GLU A 152 36.59 -38.77 -29.51
CA GLU A 152 37.56 -39.86 -29.39
C GLU A 152 36.95 -41.26 -29.63
N GLU A 153 35.63 -41.44 -29.44
CA GLU A 153 34.98 -42.74 -29.68
C GLU A 153 34.62 -42.98 -31.16
N GLU A 154 34.43 -41.94 -31.98
CA GLU A 154 34.14 -42.11 -33.42
C GLU A 154 35.34 -42.55 -34.26
N LYS A 155 36.58 -42.37 -33.76
CA LYS A 155 37.78 -42.81 -34.51
C LYS A 155 38.09 -44.30 -34.36
N GLU A 156 37.56 -44.99 -33.35
CA GLU A 156 37.79 -46.42 -33.16
C GLU A 156 36.79 -47.31 -33.94
N PHE A 157 35.59 -46.83 -34.24
CA PHE A 157 34.57 -47.62 -34.95
C PHE A 157 34.63 -47.56 -36.49
N GLY A 158 35.42 -46.65 -37.06
CA GLY A 158 35.48 -46.43 -38.52
C GLY A 158 36.39 -47.35 -39.34
N LYS A 159 36.98 -48.41 -38.76
CA LYS A 159 38.01 -49.23 -39.45
C LYS A 159 37.70 -50.73 -39.59
N GLY A 160 36.45 -51.16 -39.45
CA GLY A 160 36.14 -52.59 -39.48
C GLY A 160 34.83 -52.97 -40.16
N SER A 161 34.70 -52.77 -41.48
CA SER A 161 33.94 -53.66 -42.36
C SER A 161 33.89 -53.15 -43.81
N GLU A 162 34.81 -53.59 -44.67
CA GLU A 162 34.50 -53.92 -46.07
C GLU A 162 35.34 -55.16 -46.44
N PHE A 163 34.64 -56.27 -46.69
CA PHE A 163 35.11 -57.43 -47.44
C PHE A 163 34.98 -57.13 -48.93
#